data_AF-A0A397JNZ0-F1
#
_entry.id   AF-A0A397JNZ0-F1
#
_cell.length_a   1.000
_cell.length_b   1.000
_cell.length_c   1.000
_cell.angle_alpha   90.00
_cell.angle_beta   90.00
_cell.angle_gamma   90.00
#
_symmetry.space_group_name_H-M   'P 1'
#
loop_
_entity.id
_entity.type
_entity.pdbx_description
1 polymer ?
#
loop_
_entity_poly.entity_id
_entity_poly.type
_entity_poly.pdbx_seq_one_letter_code
_entity_poly.pdbx_strand_id
1 'polypeptide(L)'
;MVFVVDDLLNKDLLEIYVKWNEMYLLSRQETFKESDLKNFQEAIEKWANLFIKLFGQFSNSDFKLPKLHSWVHHIVDTIREFGAINGYTTETYKALHKTYVKIPYCLSNKKDVEEQMMKTVNININYHVKL
;
A
#
# COMPACT_ATOMS: atom_id res chain seq x y z
N MET A 1 5.02 -12.79 -0.17
CA MET A 1 4.97 -13.74 0.95
C MET A 1 3.63 -14.46 0.81
N VAL A 2 3.63 -15.67 0.27
CA VAL A 2 2.42 -16.49 0.13
C VAL A 2 2.49 -17.50 1.26
N PHE A 3 1.62 -17.34 2.24
CA PHE A 3 1.41 -18.37 3.25
C PHE A 3 0.46 -19.39 2.63
N VAL A 4 0.91 -20.64 2.50
CA VAL A 4 0.00 -21.77 2.24
C VAL A 4 -0.60 -22.11 3.61
N VAL A 5 -1.89 -21.84 3.73
CA VAL A 5 -2.62 -21.89 4.99
C VAL A 5 -3.76 -22.88 4.79
N ASP A 6 -3.41 -24.16 4.72
CA ASP A 6 -4.38 -25.20 4.34
C ASP A 6 -5.37 -25.57 5.46
N ASP A 7 -5.21 -25.05 6.69
CA ASP A 7 -6.10 -25.37 7.82
C ASP A 7 -6.51 -24.19 8.73
N LEU A 8 -6.16 -22.94 8.39
CA LEU A 8 -6.41 -21.78 9.28
C LEU A 8 -7.71 -21.05 8.91
N LEU A 9 -8.83 -21.77 8.94
CA LEU A 9 -10.14 -21.16 9.19
C LEU A 9 -10.27 -20.93 10.71
N ASN A 10 -9.27 -20.26 11.30
CA ASN A 10 -9.23 -19.98 12.73
C ASN A 10 -9.89 -18.62 13.00
N LYS A 11 -10.78 -18.58 13.99
CA LYS A 11 -11.44 -17.37 14.50
C LYS A 11 -10.45 -16.22 14.73
N ASP A 12 -9.23 -16.55 15.16
CA ASP A 12 -8.17 -15.58 15.41
C ASP A 12 -7.67 -14.87 14.13
N LEU A 13 -7.59 -15.58 13.00
CA LEU A 13 -7.23 -14.95 11.71
C LEU A 13 -8.32 -14.00 11.24
N LEU A 14 -9.58 -14.42 11.36
CA LEU A 14 -10.71 -13.59 11.01
C LEU A 14 -10.71 -12.32 11.86
N GLU A 15 -10.42 -12.44 13.16
CA GLU A 15 -10.31 -11.30 14.07
C GLU A 15 -9.21 -10.31 13.65
N ILE A 16 -8.00 -10.81 13.30
CA ILE A 16 -6.94 -9.96 12.76
C ILE A 16 -7.40 -9.24 11.50
N TYR A 17 -8.06 -9.94 10.58
CA TYR A 17 -8.53 -9.36 9.33
C TYR A 17 -9.60 -8.28 9.57
N VAL A 18 -10.54 -8.52 10.48
CA VAL A 18 -11.56 -7.54 10.88
C VAL A 18 -10.90 -6.30 11.49
N LYS A 19 -9.96 -6.48 12.43
CA LYS A 19 -9.20 -5.38 13.06
C LYS A 19 -8.37 -4.61 12.04
N TRP A 20 -7.79 -5.30 11.07
CA TRP A 20 -7.09 -4.66 9.96
C TRP A 20 -8.05 -3.80 9.13
N ASN A 21 -9.25 -4.29 8.82
CA ASN A 21 -10.23 -3.51 8.07
C ASN A 21 -10.71 -2.29 8.84
N GLU A 22 -10.95 -2.41 10.15
CA GLU A 22 -11.29 -1.26 11.02
C GLU A 22 -10.19 -0.20 10.95
N MET A 23 -8.94 -0.60 11.15
CA MET A 23 -7.77 0.27 11.03
C MET A 23 -7.66 0.88 9.62
N TYR A 24 -7.87 0.08 8.56
CA TYR A 24 -7.83 0.53 7.18
C TYR A 24 -8.89 1.60 6.90
N LEU A 25 -10.12 1.42 7.36
CA LEU A 25 -11.19 2.40 7.19
C LEU A 25 -10.84 3.72 7.89
N LEU A 26 -10.25 3.68 9.09
CA LEU A 26 -9.76 4.88 9.78
C LEU A 26 -8.66 5.58 8.99
N SER A 27 -7.74 4.82 8.38
CA SER A 27 -6.64 5.38 7.58
C SER A 27 -7.08 6.12 6.32
N ARG A 28 -8.31 5.89 5.86
CA ARG A 28 -8.85 6.45 4.62
C ARG A 28 -9.49 7.83 4.78
N GLN A 29 -9.55 8.35 6.01
CA GLN A 29 -10.07 9.69 6.26
C GLN A 29 -9.23 10.75 5.53
N GLU A 30 -9.89 11.75 4.96
CA GLU A 30 -9.23 12.86 4.25
C GLU A 30 -8.62 13.88 5.22
N THR A 31 -9.20 13.99 6.42
CA THR A 31 -8.78 14.92 7.47
C THR A 31 -8.83 14.22 8.83
N PHE A 32 -7.83 14.45 9.67
CA PHE A 32 -7.75 13.84 11.01
C PHE A 32 -7.81 14.93 12.08
N LYS A 33 -8.64 14.74 13.11
CA LYS A 33 -8.52 15.47 14.38
C LYS A 33 -7.59 14.71 15.31
N GLU A 34 -7.09 15.37 16.35
CA GLU A 34 -6.21 14.71 17.34
C GLU A 34 -6.90 13.51 18.04
N SER A 35 -8.22 13.58 18.25
CA SER A 35 -9.01 12.44 18.75
C SER A 35 -9.01 11.25 17.78
N ASP A 36 -9.05 11.53 16.47
CA ASP A 36 -9.07 10.50 15.43
C ASP A 36 -7.69 9.83 15.33
N LEU A 37 -6.62 10.62 15.45
CA LEU A 37 -5.24 10.11 15.53
C LEU A 37 -5.03 9.20 16.74
N LYS A 38 -5.57 9.60 17.90
CA LYS A 38 -5.53 8.76 19.10
C LYS A 38 -6.26 7.42 18.89
N ASN A 39 -7.49 7.47 18.36
CA ASN A 39 -8.25 6.27 18.04
C ASN A 39 -7.53 5.38 17.02
N PHE A 40 -6.87 5.99 16.04
CA PHE A 40 -6.11 5.28 15.03
C PHE A 40 -4.88 4.59 15.61
N GLN A 41 -4.12 5.27 16.48
CA GLN A 41 -3.00 4.68 17.21
C GLN A 41 -3.44 3.46 18.04
N GLU A 42 -4.53 3.60 18.79
CA GLU A 42 -5.07 2.49 19.59
C GLU A 42 -5.50 1.30 18.72
N ALA A 43 -6.07 1.55 17.53
CA ALA A 43 -6.42 0.49 16.58
C ALA A 43 -5.18 -0.22 16.02
N ILE A 44 -4.12 0.53 15.70
CA ILE A 44 -2.84 0.00 15.22
C ILE A 44 -2.20 -0.89 16.28
N GLU A 45 -2.12 -0.44 17.53
CA GLU A 45 -1.53 -1.20 18.63
C GLU A 45 -2.28 -2.51 18.91
N LYS A 46 -3.63 -2.44 18.95
CA LYS A 46 -4.47 -3.64 19.12
C LYS A 46 -4.24 -4.65 17.99
N TRP A 47 -4.23 -4.18 16.75
CA TRP A 47 -3.98 -5.04 15.59
C TRP A 47 -2.55 -5.62 15.60
N ALA A 48 -1.53 -4.79 15.88
CA ALA A 48 -0.13 -5.21 15.88
C ALA A 48 0.14 -6.27 16.96
N ASN A 49 -0.45 -6.12 18.16
CA ASN A 49 -0.33 -7.10 19.23
C ASN A 49 -0.94 -8.45 18.84
N LEU A 50 -2.12 -8.47 18.21
CA LEU A 50 -2.74 -9.71 17.70
C LEU A 50 -1.90 -10.32 16.58
N PHE A 51 -1.41 -9.50 15.67
CA PHE A 51 -0.56 -9.91 14.55
C PHE A 51 0.73 -10.57 15.02
N ILE A 52 1.46 -9.93 15.95
CA ILE A 52 2.69 -10.49 16.53
C ILE A 52 2.37 -11.76 17.33
N LYS A 53 1.25 -11.83 18.04
CA LYS A 53 0.87 -13.04 18.79
C LYS A 53 0.62 -14.23 17.87
N LEU A 54 -0.13 -14.05 16.78
CA LEU A 54 -0.47 -15.16 15.88
C LEU A 54 0.68 -15.54 14.95
N PHE A 55 1.35 -14.55 14.39
CA PHE A 55 2.41 -14.82 13.43
C PHE A 55 3.79 -14.97 14.08
N GLY A 56 3.92 -14.59 15.36
CA GLY A 56 5.09 -14.69 16.24
C GLY A 56 5.96 -15.92 15.96
N GLN A 57 5.31 -17.07 16.06
CA GLN A 57 5.91 -18.40 15.92
C GLN A 57 6.46 -18.71 14.52
N PHE A 58 6.00 -18.00 13.48
CA PHE A 58 6.43 -18.22 12.10
C PHE A 58 7.56 -17.29 11.66
N SER A 59 7.97 -16.33 12.50
CA SER A 59 9.05 -15.40 12.18
C SER A 59 10.34 -15.78 12.90
N ASN A 60 11.32 -16.22 12.14
CA ASN A 60 12.68 -16.46 12.65
C ASN A 60 13.47 -15.17 12.92
N SER A 61 12.92 -13.98 12.63
CA SER A 61 13.61 -12.69 12.66
C SER A 61 13.01 -11.69 13.66
N ASP A 62 12.29 -12.16 14.68
CA ASP A 62 11.62 -11.33 15.70
C ASP A 62 10.69 -10.24 15.11
N PHE A 63 10.07 -10.47 13.95
CA PHE A 63 9.22 -9.49 13.29
C PHE A 63 9.91 -8.16 12.99
N LYS A 64 11.21 -8.19 12.66
CA LYS A 64 11.97 -7.03 12.11
C LYS A 64 11.51 -6.68 10.70
N LEU A 65 10.26 -6.25 10.58
CA LEU A 65 9.63 -5.78 9.36
C LEU A 65 9.65 -4.24 9.39
N PRO A 66 10.52 -3.57 8.61
CA PRO A 66 10.62 -2.11 8.63
C PRO A 66 9.27 -1.41 8.38
N LYS A 67 8.42 -2.02 7.55
CA LYS A 67 7.06 -1.52 7.28
C LYS A 67 6.15 -1.60 8.51
N LEU A 68 6.20 -2.70 9.26
CA LEU A 68 5.41 -2.85 10.49
C LEU A 68 5.87 -1.84 11.54
N HIS A 69 7.19 -1.71 11.72
CA HIS A 69 7.76 -0.73 12.64
C HIS A 69 7.36 0.71 12.28
N SER A 70 7.51 1.10 11.01
CA SER A 70 7.09 2.41 10.53
C SER A 70 5.59 2.65 10.73
N TRP A 71 4.77 1.63 10.48
CA TRP A 71 3.32 1.72 10.69
C TRP A 71 2.94 1.87 12.16
N VAL A 72 3.59 1.15 13.07
CA VAL A 72 3.25 1.19 14.51
C VAL A 72 3.74 2.46 15.19
N HIS A 73 4.93 2.96 14.82
CA HIS A 73 5.58 4.04 15.57
C HIS A 73 5.54 5.40 14.89
N HIS A 74 5.43 5.47 13.56
CA HIS A 74 5.65 6.72 12.84
C HIS A 74 4.45 7.17 12.01
N ILE A 75 3.44 6.33 11.79
CA ILE A 75 2.34 6.70 10.89
C ILE A 75 1.52 7.87 11.42
N VAL A 76 1.28 7.94 12.73
CA VAL A 76 0.49 9.02 13.33
C VAL A 76 1.24 10.34 13.27
N ASP A 77 2.55 10.33 13.55
CA ASP A 77 3.40 11.52 13.43
C ASP A 77 3.49 11.98 11.97
N THR A 78 3.62 11.03 11.05
CA THR A 78 3.60 11.28 9.59
C THR A 78 2.28 11.94 9.17
N ILE A 79 1.14 11.47 9.67
CA ILE A 79 -0.17 12.09 9.37
C ILE A 79 -0.26 13.49 9.97
N ARG A 80 0.27 13.70 11.18
CA ARG A 80 0.27 15.01 11.83
C ARG A 80 1.11 16.02 11.05
N GLU A 81 2.23 15.60 10.50
CA GLU A 81 3.15 16.48 9.77
C GLU A 81 2.73 16.78 8.34
N PHE A 82 2.30 15.77 7.55
CA PHE A 82 1.98 15.97 6.14
C PHE A 82 0.56 15.55 5.72
N GLY A 83 -0.33 15.30 6.68
CA GLY A 83 -1.77 15.08 6.44
C GLY A 83 -2.13 13.64 6.06
N ALA A 84 -3.28 13.46 5.41
CA ALA A 84 -3.85 12.12 5.17
C ALA A 84 -2.94 11.18 4.37
N ILE A 85 -2.96 9.90 4.74
CA ILE A 85 -2.12 8.84 4.15
C ILE A 85 -2.30 8.74 2.62
N ASN A 86 -3.49 9.06 2.11
CA ASN A 86 -3.81 8.97 0.68
C ASN A 86 -2.86 9.79 -0.20
N GLY A 87 -2.31 10.91 0.31
CA GLY A 87 -1.34 11.74 -0.40
C GLY A 87 0.05 11.09 -0.58
N TYR A 88 0.37 10.07 0.22
CA TYR A 88 1.67 9.41 0.21
C TYR A 88 1.76 8.21 -0.73
N THR A 89 0.65 7.84 -1.38
CA THR A 89 0.63 6.63 -2.20
C THR A 89 1.45 6.83 -3.47
N THR A 90 2.24 5.81 -3.83
CA THR A 90 2.96 5.79 -5.11
C THR A 90 2.07 5.37 -6.28
N GLU A 91 0.74 5.37 -6.10
CA GLU A 91 -0.23 4.85 -7.06
C GLU A 91 -0.18 5.65 -8.37
N THR A 92 -0.17 6.98 -8.28
CA THR A 92 -0.04 7.87 -9.44
C THR A 92 1.26 7.59 -10.21
N TYR A 93 2.41 7.54 -9.53
CA TYR A 93 3.68 7.27 -10.19
C TYR A 93 3.72 5.88 -10.84
N LYS A 94 3.16 4.87 -10.16
CA LYS A 94 3.06 3.51 -10.70
C LYS A 94 2.15 3.45 -11.92
N ALA A 95 1.03 4.16 -11.91
CA ALA A 95 0.12 4.27 -13.05
C ALA A 95 0.81 4.96 -14.23
N LEU A 96 1.49 6.09 -14.00
CA LEU A 96 2.27 6.79 -15.01
C LEU A 96 3.37 5.91 -15.60
N HIS A 97 4.18 5.25 -14.77
CA HIS A 97 5.22 4.34 -15.23
C HIS A 97 4.65 3.15 -16.02
N LYS A 98 3.49 2.62 -15.62
CA LYS A 98 2.81 1.57 -16.39
C LYS A 98 2.40 2.08 -17.77
N THR A 99 1.77 3.25 -17.83
CA THR A 99 1.21 3.84 -19.06
C THR A 99 2.29 4.31 -20.03
N TYR A 100 3.31 5.01 -19.53
CA TYR A 100 4.29 5.69 -20.38
C TYR A 100 5.57 4.90 -20.60
N VAL A 101 5.88 3.93 -19.74
CA VAL A 101 7.11 3.14 -19.86
C VAL A 101 6.79 1.68 -20.19
N LYS A 102 6.06 0.97 -19.32
CA LYS A 102 5.86 -0.47 -19.50
C LYS A 102 5.06 -0.80 -20.77
N ILE A 103 3.95 -0.12 -21.02
CA ILE A 103 3.10 -0.41 -22.18
C ILE A 103 3.83 -0.13 -23.50
N PRO A 104 4.42 1.06 -23.73
CA PRO A 104 5.17 1.34 -24.95
C PRO A 104 6.37 0.41 -25.14
N TYR A 105 7.09 0.09 -24.06
CA TYR A 105 8.20 -0.87 -24.12
C TYR A 105 7.74 -2.26 -24.57
N CYS A 106 6.65 -2.78 -23.99
CA CYS A 106 6.09 -4.07 -24.38
C CYS A 106 5.59 -4.10 -25.83
N LEU A 107 5.12 -2.97 -26.36
CA LEU A 107 4.68 -2.83 -27.75
C LEU A 107 5.85 -2.66 -28.74
N SER A 108 7.05 -2.31 -28.26
CA SER A 108 8.23 -2.17 -29.11
C SER A 108 8.76 -3.52 -29.59
N ASN A 109 9.43 -3.52 -30.75
CA ASN A 109 10.14 -4.70 -31.25
C ASN A 109 11.55 -4.88 -30.63
N LYS A 110 11.88 -4.09 -29.60
CA LYS A 110 13.18 -4.07 -28.88
C LYS A 110 14.39 -3.61 -29.71
N LYS A 111 14.20 -3.05 -30.91
CA LYS A 111 15.22 -2.31 -31.67
C LYS A 111 14.88 -0.83 -31.65
N ASP A 112 15.85 0.06 -31.50
CA ASP A 112 15.64 1.52 -31.46
C ASP A 112 14.46 1.92 -30.55
N VAL A 113 14.46 1.34 -29.34
CA VAL A 113 13.32 1.28 -28.41
C VAL A 113 12.81 2.66 -28.04
N GLU A 114 13.71 3.60 -27.81
CA GLU A 114 13.36 4.96 -27.39
C GLU A 114 12.47 5.65 -28.43
N GLU A 115 12.83 5.56 -29.72
CA GLU A 115 12.06 6.21 -30.79
C GLU A 115 10.67 5.58 -30.94
N GLN A 116 10.56 4.25 -30.81
CA GLN A 116 9.29 3.55 -30.85
C GLN A 116 8.40 3.91 -29.66
N MET A 117 8.96 3.92 -28.45
CA MET A 117 8.23 4.29 -27.24
C MET A 117 7.71 5.73 -27.33
N MET A 118 8.53 6.68 -27.79
CA MET A 118 8.12 8.07 -27.96
C MET A 118 7.00 8.21 -29.00
N LYS A 119 7.07 7.49 -30.12
CA LYS A 119 5.98 7.46 -31.12
C LYS A 119 4.69 6.91 -30.54
N THR A 120 4.73 5.78 -29.83
CA THR A 120 3.55 5.17 -29.20
C THR A 120 2.93 6.08 -28.14
N VAL A 121 3.73 6.73 -27.30
CA VAL A 121 3.24 7.70 -26.30
C VAL A 121 2.56 8.89 -26.97
N ASN A 122 3.18 9.48 -28.01
CA ASN A 122 2.60 10.59 -28.75
C ASN A 122 1.26 10.23 -29.42
N ILE A 123 1.14 9.02 -29.96
CA ILE A 123 -0.12 8.53 -30.52
C ILE A 123 -1.20 8.49 -29.42
N ASN A 124 -0.90 7.86 -28.28
CA ASN A 124 -1.86 7.71 -27.18
C ASN A 124 -2.33 9.07 -26.60
N ILE A 125 -1.42 10.03 -26.43
CA ILE A 125 -1.78 11.39 -25.96
C ILE A 125 -2.75 12.06 -26.94
N ASN A 126 -2.49 11.97 -28.25
CA ASN A 126 -3.35 12.58 -29.26
C ASN A 126 -4.75 11.95 -29.35
N TYR A 127 -4.88 10.66 -29.03
CA TYR A 127 -6.19 10.01 -28.91
C TYR A 127 -6.98 10.48 -27.69
N HIS A 128 -6.30 10.71 -26.55
CA HIS A 128 -6.96 11.17 -25.33
C HIS A 128 -7.36 12.66 -25.36
N VAL A 129 -6.67 13.51 -26.14
CA VAL A 129 -6.98 14.94 -26.27
C VAL A 129 -8.10 15.23 -27.29
N LYS A 130 -8.43 14.27 -28.16
CA LYS A 130 -9.47 14.41 -29.21
C LYS A 130 -10.87 13.94 -28.79
N LEU A 131 -11.02 13.37 -27.60
CA LEU A 131 -12.29 12.98 -26.97
C LEU A 131 -12.69 14.04 -25.95
#